data_AF-A0A1X2KGP2-F1
#
_entry.id   AF-A0A1X2KGP2-F1
#
_cell.length_a   1.000
_cell.length_b   1.000
_cell.length_c   1.000
_cell.angle_alpha   90.00
_cell.angle_beta   90.00
_cell.angle_gamma   90.00
#
_symmetry.space_group_name_H-M   'P 1'
#
loop_
_entity.id
_entity.type
_entity.pdbx_description
1 polymer ?
#
loop_
_entity_poly.entity_id
_entity_poly.type
_entity_poly.pdbx_seq_one_letter_code
_entity_poly.pdbx_strand_id
1 'polypeptide(L)' 'MNAKEILVHSLRLLENGDARGWCDLFHPEGVLEFPYAPPGWKTRFEGRETIWAHMRLFPEHLT' A
#
# COMPACT_ATOMS: atom_id res chain seq x y z
N MET A 1 4.68 -17.59 -1.39
CA MET A 1 5.28 -16.63 -2.33
C MET A 1 6.55 -16.06 -1.70
N ASN A 2 7.63 -15.95 -2.47
CA ASN A 2 8.82 -15.20 -2.04
C ASN A 2 8.63 -13.69 -2.27
N ALA A 3 9.58 -12.87 -1.81
CA ALA A 3 9.47 -11.41 -1.89
C ALA A 3 9.29 -10.87 -3.33
N LYS A 4 9.96 -11.48 -4.33
CA LYS A 4 9.82 -11.05 -5.73
C LYS A 4 8.42 -11.34 -6.26
N GLU A 5 7.87 -12.51 -5.95
CA GLU A 5 6.51 -12.89 -6.32
C GLU A 5 5.47 -11.98 -5.68
N ILE A 6 5.63 -11.66 -4.38
CA ILE A 6 4.72 -10.74 -3.66
C ILE A 6 4.76 -9.35 -4.28
N LEU A 7 5.95 -8.83 -4.60
CA LEU A 7 6.08 -7.52 -5.22
C LEU A 7 5.33 -7.44 -6.56
N VAL A 8 5.58 -8.41 -7.46
CA VAL A 8 4.89 -8.45 -8.77
C VAL A 8 3.39 -8.58 -8.59
N HIS A 9 2.94 -9.43 -7.66
CA HIS A 9 1.51 -9.57 -7.37
C HIS A 9 0.90 -8.28 -6.82
N SER A 10 1.60 -7.59 -5.91
CA SER A 10 1.14 -6.35 -5.30
C SER A 10 0.92 -5.24 -6.36
N LEU A 11 1.81 -5.13 -7.34
CA LEU A 11 1.66 -4.16 -8.43
C LEU A 11 0.41 -4.44 -9.26
N ARG A 12 0.11 -5.71 -9.56
CA ARG A 12 -1.11 -6.11 -10.29
C ARG A 12 -2.38 -5.76 -9.52
N LEU A 13 -2.38 -5.86 -8.19
CA LEU A 13 -3.53 -5.46 -7.37
C LEU A 13 -3.76 -3.95 -7.48
N LEU A 14 -2.69 -3.15 -7.44
CA LEU A 14 -2.78 -1.70 -7.63
C LEU A 14 -3.27 -1.33 -9.04
N GLU A 15 -2.76 -1.99 -10.09
CA GLU A 15 -3.21 -1.81 -11.47
C GLU A 15 -4.71 -2.11 -11.65
N ASN A 16 -5.23 -3.10 -10.92
CA ASN A 16 -6.65 -3.45 -10.93
C ASN A 16 -7.51 -2.58 -10.00
N GLY A 17 -6.93 -1.60 -9.30
CA GLY A 17 -7.63 -0.80 -8.29
C GLY A 17 -8.00 -1.58 -7.02
N ASP A 18 -7.46 -2.78 -6.80
CA ASP A 18 -7.72 -3.60 -5.62
C ASP A 18 -6.83 -3.17 -4.44
N ALA A 19 -7.11 -1.98 -3.91
CA ALA A 19 -6.39 -1.44 -2.76
C ALA A 19 -6.59 -2.29 -1.49
N ARG A 20 -7.72 -2.99 -1.35
CA ARG A 20 -7.97 -3.83 -0.16
C ARG A 20 -7.11 -5.09 -0.22
N GLY A 21 -7.12 -5.79 -1.34
CA GLY A 21 -6.24 -6.94 -1.57
C GLY A 21 -4.77 -6.59 -1.41
N TRP A 22 -4.36 -5.40 -1.86
CA TRP A 22 -2.99 -4.92 -1.67
C TRP A 22 -2.62 -4.74 -0.19
N CYS A 23 -3.51 -4.13 0.60
CA CYS A 23 -3.30 -3.96 2.05
C CYS A 23 -3.26 -5.28 2.79
N ASP A 24 -4.04 -6.28 2.37
CA ASP A 24 -4.08 -7.61 2.98
C ASP A 24 -2.78 -8.41 2.82
N LEU A 25 -1.88 -8.00 1.91
CA LEU A 25 -0.53 -8.55 1.80
C LEU A 25 0.39 -8.16 2.98
N PHE A 26 0.08 -7.08 3.69
CA PHE A 26 0.88 -6.64 4.84
C PHE A 26 0.60 -7.51 6.07
N HIS A 27 1.63 -7.76 6.88
CA HIS A 27 1.44 -8.24 8.25
C HIS A 27 0.54 -7.25 9.04
N PRO A 28 -0.22 -7.67 10.07
CA PRO A 28 -0.99 -6.73 10.90
C PRO A 28 -0.19 -5.52 11.40
N GLU A 29 1.09 -5.73 11.73
CA GLU A 29 2.05 -4.69 12.15
C GLU A 29 3.01 -4.24 11.02
N GLY A 30 2.68 -4.53 9.76
CA GLY A 30 3.48 -4.17 8.59
C GLY A 30 3.62 -2.65 8.44
N VAL A 31 4.67 -2.23 7.73
CA VAL A 31 5.00 -0.82 7.55
C VAL A 31 5.10 -0.46 6.07
N LEU A 32 4.50 0.66 5.70
CA LEU A 32 4.68 1.31 4.40
C LEU A 32 5.47 2.61 4.60
N GLU A 33 6.47 2.85 3.75
CA GLU A 33 7.31 4.04 3.80
C GLU A 33 7.39 4.74 2.45
N PHE A 34 7.32 6.08 2.50
CA PHE A 34 7.62 6.99 1.40
C PHE A 34 8.75 7.92 1.83
N PRO A 35 10.03 7.51 1.67
CA PRO A 35 11.19 8.28 2.15
C PRO A 35 11.32 9.68 1.55
N TYR A 36 10.71 9.89 0.38
CA TYR A 36 10.79 11.13 -0.40
C TYR A 36 9.42 11.78 -0.61
N ALA A 37 8.50 11.65 0.36
CA ALA A 37 7.22 12.35 0.28
C ALA A 37 7.40 13.87 0.31
N PRO A 38 6.48 14.66 -0.28
CA PRO A 38 6.52 16.11 -0.19
C PRO A 38 6.52 16.63 1.27
N PRO A 39 7.08 17.82 1.54
CA PRO A 39 7.06 18.41 2.88
C PRO A 39 5.64 18.48 3.47
N GLY A 40 5.51 18.11 4.75
CA GLY A 40 4.23 18.08 5.46
C GLY A 40 3.41 16.79 5.29
N TRP A 41 3.84 15.86 4.42
CA TRP A 41 3.18 14.57 4.24
C TRP A 41 3.73 13.52 5.22
N LYS A 42 2.87 12.56 5.60
CA LYS A 42 3.30 11.40 6.39
C LYS A 42 4.18 10.48 5.54
N THR A 43 5.36 10.15 6.04
CA THR A 43 6.36 9.34 5.33
C THR A 43 6.37 7.87 5.75
N ARG A 44 5.66 7.51 6.82
CA ARG A 44 5.67 6.17 7.40
C ARG A 44 4.31 5.80 7.99
N PHE A 45 3.79 4.64 7.62
CA PHE A 45 2.48 4.13 8.03
C PHE A 45 2.67 2.78 8.69
N GLU A 46 2.40 2.70 10.00
CA GLU A 46 2.59 1.50 10.80
C GLU A 46 1.25 0.82 11.06
N GLY A 47 1.19 -0.48 10.76
CA GLY A 47 0.01 -1.31 10.90
C GLY A 47 -0.87 -1.32 9.65
N ARG A 48 -1.36 -2.51 9.30
CA ARG A 48 -2.19 -2.73 8.09
C ARG A 48 -3.42 -1.83 8.04
N GLU A 49 -4.07 -1.58 9.18
CA GLU A 49 -5.26 -0.72 9.22
C GLU A 49 -4.92 0.76 8.97
N THR A 50 -3.76 1.24 9.44
CA THR A 50 -3.25 2.58 9.11
C THR A 50 -2.94 2.70 7.63
N ILE A 51 -2.37 1.64 7.03
CA ILE A 51 -2.08 1.58 5.59
C ILE A 51 -3.38 1.59 4.79
N TRP A 52 -4.38 0.80 5.18
CA TRP A 52 -5.69 0.77 4.53
C TRP A 52 -6.41 2.13 4.58
N ALA A 53 -6.39 2.79 5.75
CA ALA A 53 -6.99 4.12 5.89
C ALA A 53 -6.41 5.15 4.90
N HIS A 54 -5.13 4.99 4.54
CA HIS A 54 -4.45 5.80 3.52
C HIS A 54 -4.78 5.34 2.09
N MET A 55 -4.70 4.03 1.82
CA MET A 55 -4.80 3.47 0.46
C MET A 55 -6.24 3.32 -0.07
N ARG A 56 -7.27 3.35 0.78
CA ARG A 56 -8.66 3.09 0.34
C ARG A 56 -9.17 4.05 -0.75
N LEU A 57 -8.61 5.26 -0.85
CA LEU A 57 -8.94 6.25 -1.87
C LEU A 57 -8.02 6.18 -3.10
N PHE A 58 -6.96 5.36 -3.06
CA PHE A 58 -6.01 5.21 -4.17
C PHE A 58 -6.67 4.90 -5.52
N PRO A 59 -7.68 4.01 -5.62
CA PRO A 59 -8.29 3.68 -6.90
C PRO A 59 -8.98 4.86 -7.59
N GLU A 60 -9.44 5.85 -6.81
CA GLU A 60 -10.08 7.06 -7.34
C GLU A 60 -9.08 8.00 -8.04
N HIS A 61 -7.78 7.80 -7.84
CA HIS A 61 -6.70 8.59 -8.44
C HIS A 61 -6.12 7.97 -9.73
N LEU A 62 -6.60 6.81 -10.17
CA LEU A 62 -6.10 6.10 -11.36
C LEU A 62 -6.78 6.53 -12.68
N THR A 63 -7.66 7.53 -12.65
CA THR A 63 -8.35 8.10 -13.83
C THR A 63 -7.45 8.92 -14.74
#